data_AF-A0A842MBC8-F1
#
_entry.id   AF-A0A842MBC8-F1
#
_cell.length_a   1.000
_cell.length_b   1.000
_cell.length_c   1.000
_cell.angle_alpha   90.00
_cell.angle_beta   90.00
_cell.angle_gamma   90.00
#
_symmetry.space_group_name_H-M   'P 1'
#
loop_
_entity.id
_entity.type
_entity.pdbx_description
1 polymer ?
#
loop_
_entity_poly.entity_id
_entity_poly.type
_entity_poly.pdbx_seq_one_letter_code
_entity_poly.pdbx_strand_id
1 'polypeptide(L)'
;MRENLTLHEAARFLNHLGAAQYWESKIPSEADNIIGEICSRYQNSVIWEREEFRRNLENHGWQVLWSFLRRAAMLGARERSASWITCGLIALTICAEESETEYYDVLMDVSILYHSACLVGDPRLIFEAGVEHVGDERVRGVILGFLDRGPRDQRLEAMGWEAIEGPSGLIYRFCYNPFPKATYNPPLLAH
;
A
#
# COMPACT_ATOMS: atom_id res chain seq x y z
N MET A 1 -23.93 -11.29 2.17
CA MET A 1 -23.80 -9.86 1.85
C MET A 1 -23.47 -9.16 3.15
N ARG A 2 -22.24 -8.68 3.32
CA ARG A 2 -21.97 -7.71 4.39
C ARG A 2 -22.70 -6.43 4.01
N GLU A 3 -23.32 -5.77 4.98
CA GLU A 3 -23.86 -4.42 4.78
C GLU A 3 -22.76 -3.52 4.23
N ASN A 4 -23.10 -2.62 3.31
CA ASN A 4 -22.13 -1.71 2.70
C ASN A 4 -21.54 -0.82 3.79
N LEU A 5 -20.28 -1.09 4.16
CA LEU A 5 -19.53 -0.32 5.15
C LEU A 5 -19.45 1.15 4.71
N THR A 6 -19.95 2.07 5.53
CA THR A 6 -19.78 3.51 5.29
C THR A 6 -18.33 3.92 5.53
N LEU A 7 -17.88 5.05 4.97
CA LEU A 7 -16.54 5.55 5.27
C LEU A 7 -16.36 5.94 6.74
N HIS A 8 -17.42 6.35 7.43
CA HIS A 8 -17.36 6.58 8.88
C HIS A 8 -17.04 5.28 9.65
N GLU A 9 -17.72 4.18 9.32
CA GLU A 9 -17.45 2.87 9.93
C GLU A 9 -16.09 2.32 9.51
N ALA A 10 -15.65 2.60 8.28
CA ALA A 10 -14.33 2.26 7.80
C ALA A 10 -13.22 2.94 8.61
N ALA A 11 -13.34 4.24 8.89
CA ALA A 11 -12.39 4.95 9.74
C ALA A 11 -12.34 4.34 11.14
N ARG A 12 -13.52 4.01 11.73
CA ARG A 12 -13.60 3.33 13.02
C ARG A 12 -12.91 1.97 12.99
N PHE A 13 -13.13 1.16 11.95
CA PHE A 13 -12.47 -0.13 11.78
C PHE A 13 -10.95 0.02 11.76
N LEU A 14 -10.43 0.94 10.95
CA LEU A 14 -8.98 1.19 10.85
C LEU A 14 -8.38 1.67 12.18
N ASN A 15 -9.06 2.56 12.91
CA ASN A 15 -8.59 3.05 14.20
C ASN A 15 -8.54 1.97 15.29
N HIS A 16 -9.43 0.97 15.23
CA HIS A 16 -9.46 -0.14 16.20
C HIS A 16 -8.59 -1.33 15.81
N LEU A 17 -8.11 -1.38 14.56
CA LEU A 17 -7.21 -2.43 14.12
C LEU A 17 -5.80 -2.15 14.65
N GLY A 18 -5.29 -3.01 15.53
CA GLY A 18 -3.96 -2.82 16.10
C GLY A 18 -2.87 -2.87 15.02
N ALA A 19 -2.25 -1.73 14.70
CA ALA A 19 -1.28 -1.60 13.60
C ALA A 19 -0.13 -2.63 13.68
N ALA A 20 0.45 -2.83 14.88
CA ALA A 20 1.49 -3.83 15.09
C ALA A 20 0.99 -5.27 14.87
N GLN A 21 -0.19 -5.60 15.39
CA GLN A 21 -0.81 -6.91 15.20
C GLN A 21 -1.13 -7.18 13.73
N TYR A 22 -1.65 -6.16 13.02
CA TYR A 22 -1.94 -6.24 11.60
C TYR A 22 -0.67 -6.39 10.77
N TRP A 23 0.37 -5.62 11.08
CA TRP A 23 1.70 -5.71 10.48
C TRP A 23 2.30 -7.12 10.59
N GLU A 24 2.17 -7.76 11.74
CA GLU A 24 2.70 -9.10 12.01
C GLU A 24 1.81 -10.24 11.50
N SER A 25 0.56 -9.95 11.12
CA SER A 25 -0.39 -10.97 10.66
C SER A 25 0.04 -11.63 9.36
N LYS A 26 -0.38 -12.89 9.17
CA LYS A 26 -0.16 -13.64 7.92
C LYS A 26 -0.76 -12.90 6.72
N ILE A 27 -0.14 -13.03 5.55
CA ILE A 27 -0.65 -12.52 4.28
C ILE A 27 -1.08 -13.71 3.41
N PRO A 28 -2.34 -13.75 2.89
CA PRO A 28 -3.43 -12.80 3.16
C PRO A 28 -4.04 -12.96 4.56
N SER A 29 -4.79 -11.94 5.00
CA SER A 29 -5.63 -11.90 6.19
C SER A 29 -7.04 -11.40 5.84
N GLU A 30 -8.01 -11.63 6.72
CA GLU A 30 -9.36 -11.07 6.56
C GLU A 30 -9.34 -9.53 6.55
N ALA A 31 -8.45 -8.92 7.34
CA ALA A 31 -8.29 -7.47 7.37
C ALA A 31 -7.83 -6.91 6.01
N ASP A 32 -7.01 -7.63 5.23
CA ASP A 32 -6.62 -7.17 3.89
C ASP A 32 -7.83 -7.02 2.97
N ASN A 33 -8.78 -7.96 3.03
CA ASN A 33 -10.00 -7.89 2.23
C ASN A 33 -10.88 -6.71 2.65
N ILE A 34 -11.05 -6.49 3.96
CA ILE A 34 -11.84 -5.36 4.48
C ILE A 34 -11.19 -4.02 4.07
N ILE A 35 -9.88 -3.89 4.21
CA ILE A 35 -9.18 -2.65 3.83
C ILE A 35 -9.22 -2.43 2.31
N GLY A 36 -9.16 -3.49 1.51
CA GLY A 36 -9.39 -3.42 0.06
C GLY A 36 -10.79 -2.90 -0.30
N GLU A 37 -11.84 -3.37 0.40
CA GLU A 37 -13.21 -2.85 0.26
C GLU A 37 -13.28 -1.36 0.66
N ILE A 38 -12.61 -0.95 1.73
CA ILE A 38 -12.50 0.45 2.16
C ILE A 38 -11.86 1.32 1.07
N CYS A 39 -10.75 0.87 0.48
CA CYS A 39 -10.06 1.60 -0.59
C CYS A 39 -10.96 1.78 -1.82
N SER A 40 -11.65 0.71 -2.24
CA SER A 40 -12.61 0.75 -3.34
C SER A 40 -13.76 1.73 -3.05
N ARG A 41 -14.31 1.70 -1.83
CA ARG A 41 -15.35 2.66 -1.41
C ARG A 41 -14.83 4.09 -1.43
N TYR A 42 -13.64 4.32 -0.90
CA TYR A 42 -13.01 5.64 -0.84
C TYR A 42 -12.80 6.24 -2.23
N GLN A 43 -12.29 5.46 -3.18
CA GLN A 43 -12.11 5.90 -4.58
C GLN A 43 -13.44 6.35 -5.21
N ASN A 44 -14.52 5.61 -4.97
CA ASN A 44 -15.84 5.86 -5.54
C ASN A 44 -16.70 6.87 -4.76
N SER A 45 -16.22 7.34 -3.60
CA SER A 45 -16.92 8.32 -2.77
C SER A 45 -16.81 9.73 -3.34
N VAL A 46 -17.61 10.66 -2.84
CA VAL A 46 -17.48 12.09 -3.19
C VAL A 46 -16.44 12.79 -2.31
N ILE A 47 -15.96 13.96 -2.74
CA ILE A 47 -14.84 14.65 -2.09
C ILE A 47 -15.04 14.89 -0.58
N TRP A 48 -16.24 15.31 -0.16
CA TRP A 48 -16.51 15.60 1.25
C TRP A 48 -16.53 14.33 2.11
N GLU A 49 -16.97 13.19 1.58
CA GLU A 49 -16.92 11.90 2.30
C GLU A 49 -15.46 11.46 2.51
N ARG A 50 -14.61 11.68 1.50
CA ARG A 50 -13.17 11.38 1.59
C ARG A 50 -12.46 12.27 2.60
N GLU A 51 -12.77 13.57 2.59
CA GLU A 51 -12.25 14.52 3.57
C GLU A 51 -12.69 14.15 4.99
N GLU A 52 -13.97 13.81 5.18
CA GLU A 52 -14.48 13.36 6.47
C GLU A 52 -13.83 12.06 6.93
N PHE A 53 -13.66 11.08 6.04
CA PHE A 53 -12.92 9.86 6.32
C PHE A 53 -11.52 10.15 6.87
N ARG A 54 -10.74 10.96 6.15
CA ARG A 54 -9.36 11.32 6.56
C ARG A 54 -9.35 12.06 7.90
N ARG A 55 -10.30 12.98 8.13
CA ARG A 55 -10.41 13.71 9.41
C ARG A 55 -10.74 12.82 10.60
N ASN A 56 -11.34 11.65 10.37
CA ASN A 56 -11.68 10.69 11.42
C ASN A 56 -10.61 9.60 11.60
N LEU A 57 -9.55 9.58 10.80
CA LEU A 57 -8.43 8.66 11.00
C LEU A 57 -7.55 9.15 12.15
N GLU A 58 -7.30 8.25 13.09
CA GLU A 58 -6.30 8.44 14.15
C GLU A 58 -4.94 7.91 13.67
N ASN A 59 -3.86 8.25 14.38
CA ASN A 59 -2.49 7.83 14.05
C ASN A 59 -2.37 6.32 13.77
N HIS A 60 -3.11 5.48 14.51
CA HIS A 60 -3.13 4.05 14.27
C HIS A 60 -3.79 3.67 12.93
N GLY A 61 -4.88 4.34 12.55
CA GLY A 61 -5.54 4.12 11.26
C GLY A 61 -4.63 4.45 10.08
N TRP A 62 -3.88 5.56 10.19
CA TRP A 62 -2.85 5.93 9.21
C TRP A 62 -1.76 4.86 9.08
N GLN A 63 -1.23 4.37 10.22
CA GLN A 63 -0.23 3.29 10.23
C GLN A 63 -0.75 1.97 9.64
N VAL A 64 -2.03 1.65 9.84
CA VAL A 64 -2.69 0.49 9.24
C VAL A 64 -2.72 0.62 7.71
N LEU A 65 -3.13 1.78 7.18
CA LEU A 65 -3.15 2.02 5.73
C LEU A 65 -1.74 1.96 5.12
N TRP A 66 -0.75 2.53 5.81
CA TRP A 66 0.65 2.46 5.40
C TRP A 66 1.20 1.03 5.42
N SER A 67 0.72 0.20 6.35
CA SER A 67 1.02 -1.23 6.36
C SER A 67 0.33 -1.98 5.23
N PHE A 68 -0.94 -1.65 4.98
CA PHE A 68 -1.76 -2.30 3.96
C PHE A 68 -1.20 -2.08 2.56
N LEU A 69 -0.74 -0.89 2.18
CA LEU A 69 -0.20 -0.68 0.82
C LEU A 69 0.94 -1.64 0.49
N ARG A 70 1.80 -1.94 1.47
CA ARG A 70 2.92 -2.88 1.31
C ARG A 70 2.42 -4.32 1.18
N ARG A 71 1.38 -4.67 1.94
CA ARG A 71 0.71 -5.98 1.87
C ARG A 71 0.00 -6.16 0.53
N ALA A 72 -0.71 -5.14 0.09
CA ALA A 72 -1.40 -5.09 -1.18
C ALA A 72 -0.43 -5.21 -2.37
N ALA A 73 0.74 -4.59 -2.30
CA ALA A 73 1.80 -4.79 -3.29
C ALA A 73 2.22 -6.27 -3.39
N MET A 74 2.45 -6.94 -2.26
CA MET A 74 2.79 -8.37 -2.26
C MET A 74 1.63 -9.24 -2.74
N LEU A 75 0.40 -8.98 -2.30
CA LEU A 75 -0.79 -9.72 -2.73
C LEU A 75 -1.00 -9.59 -4.24
N GLY A 76 -0.90 -8.37 -4.78
CA GLY A 76 -1.01 -8.13 -6.21
C GLY A 76 0.02 -8.90 -7.03
N ALA A 77 1.29 -8.91 -6.59
CA ALA A 77 2.33 -9.68 -7.26
C ALA A 77 2.12 -11.20 -7.16
N ARG A 78 1.78 -11.71 -5.96
CA ARG A 78 1.57 -13.15 -5.71
C ARG A 78 0.36 -13.71 -6.46
N GLU A 79 -0.73 -12.93 -6.52
CA GLU A 79 -2.00 -13.34 -7.11
C GLU A 79 -2.17 -12.86 -8.57
N ARG A 80 -1.17 -12.17 -9.12
CA ARG A 80 -1.24 -11.51 -10.45
C ARG A 80 -2.47 -10.60 -10.59
N SER A 81 -2.73 -9.82 -9.54
CA SER A 81 -3.93 -9.00 -9.41
C SER A 81 -3.62 -7.52 -9.43
N ALA A 82 -4.09 -6.83 -10.49
CA ALA A 82 -3.96 -5.39 -10.61
C ALA A 82 -4.80 -4.65 -9.56
N SER A 83 -5.96 -5.21 -9.18
CA SER A 83 -6.86 -4.57 -8.22
C SER A 83 -6.23 -4.43 -6.84
N TRP A 84 -5.42 -5.39 -6.38
CA TRP A 84 -4.68 -5.26 -5.13
C TRP A 84 -3.69 -4.10 -5.19
N ILE A 85 -2.97 -3.94 -6.31
CA ILE A 85 -1.98 -2.86 -6.44
C ILE A 85 -2.69 -1.50 -6.52
N THR A 86 -3.82 -1.41 -7.22
CA THR A 86 -4.68 -0.22 -7.22
C THR A 86 -5.17 0.11 -5.81
N CYS A 87 -5.59 -0.87 -5.01
CA CYS A 87 -5.94 -0.64 -3.60
C CYS A 87 -4.75 -0.12 -2.79
N GLY A 88 -3.55 -0.67 -3.02
CA GLY A 88 -2.32 -0.18 -2.38
C GLY A 88 -1.99 1.27 -2.75
N LEU A 89 -2.18 1.65 -4.02
CA LEU A 89 -2.03 3.03 -4.48
C LEU A 89 -3.06 3.97 -3.85
N ILE A 90 -4.33 3.54 -3.71
CA ILE A 90 -5.37 4.32 -3.03
C ILE A 90 -5.03 4.52 -1.56
N ALA A 91 -4.53 3.48 -0.87
CA ALA A 91 -4.06 3.63 0.50
C ALA A 91 -2.88 4.61 0.60
N LEU A 92 -1.94 4.55 -0.35
CA LEU A 92 -0.83 5.49 -0.42
C LEU A 92 -1.30 6.93 -0.67
N THR A 93 -2.26 7.16 -1.55
CA THR A 93 -2.78 8.52 -1.83
C THR A 93 -3.48 9.09 -0.61
N ILE A 94 -4.26 8.28 0.12
CA ILE A 94 -4.88 8.67 1.39
C ILE A 94 -3.79 9.21 2.33
N CYS A 95 -2.73 8.45 2.55
CA CYS A 95 -1.68 8.85 3.48
C CYS A 95 -0.79 10.00 2.95
N ALA A 96 -0.59 10.13 1.64
CA ALA A 96 0.16 11.23 1.03
C ALA A 96 -0.53 12.60 1.13
N GLU A 97 -1.83 12.61 1.42
CA GLU A 97 -2.62 13.82 1.70
C GLU A 97 -2.58 14.23 3.18
N GLU A 98 -1.95 13.44 4.06
CA GLU A 98 -1.69 13.83 5.46
C GLU A 98 -0.59 14.90 5.52
N SER A 99 -0.79 15.93 6.35
CA SER A 99 0.10 17.10 6.41
C SER A 99 1.51 16.81 6.91
N GLU A 100 1.69 15.73 7.66
CA GLU A 100 2.98 15.30 8.21
C GLU A 100 3.73 14.33 7.27
N THR A 101 3.10 13.91 6.17
CA THR A 101 3.71 12.96 5.25
C THR A 101 4.74 13.63 4.34
N GLU A 102 5.98 13.17 4.46
CA GLU A 102 7.09 13.63 3.63
C GLU A 102 7.11 12.92 2.27
N TYR A 103 7.52 13.63 1.23
CA TYR A 103 7.52 13.08 -0.14
C TYR A 103 8.46 11.88 -0.29
N TYR A 104 9.55 11.84 0.46
CA TYR A 104 10.51 10.73 0.34
C TYR A 104 9.89 9.42 0.85
N ASP A 105 9.04 9.46 1.88
CA ASP A 105 8.32 8.28 2.39
C ASP A 105 7.37 7.74 1.33
N VAL A 106 6.63 8.64 0.66
CA VAL A 106 5.76 8.30 -0.47
C VAL A 106 6.58 7.63 -1.58
N LEU A 107 7.69 8.23 -2.00
CA LEU A 107 8.53 7.70 -3.09
C LEU A 107 9.10 6.32 -2.80
N MET A 108 9.48 6.07 -1.55
CA MET A 108 9.97 4.76 -1.13
C MET A 108 8.92 3.69 -1.34
N ASP A 109 7.68 3.94 -0.92
CA ASP A 109 6.59 2.98 -1.02
C ASP A 109 5.94 2.95 -2.43
N VAL A 110 6.08 3.99 -3.25
CA VAL A 110 5.76 3.92 -4.68
C VAL A 110 6.61 2.85 -5.38
N SER A 111 7.89 2.72 -5.02
CA SER A 111 8.79 1.78 -5.71
C SER A 111 8.36 0.31 -5.58
N ILE A 112 7.84 -0.10 -4.43
CA ILE A 112 7.34 -1.46 -4.22
C ILE A 112 6.04 -1.71 -5.00
N LEU A 113 5.15 -0.71 -5.09
CA LEU A 113 3.93 -0.79 -5.88
C LEU A 113 4.26 -0.86 -7.38
N TYR A 114 5.24 -0.08 -7.84
CA TYR A 114 5.73 -0.12 -9.21
C TYR A 114 6.33 -1.48 -9.58
N HIS A 115 7.22 -2.00 -8.73
CA HIS A 115 7.81 -3.33 -8.95
C HIS A 115 6.73 -4.41 -9.02
N SER A 116 5.77 -4.41 -8.08
CA SER A 116 4.62 -5.31 -8.13
C SER A 116 3.80 -5.13 -9.40
N ALA A 117 3.56 -3.90 -9.85
CA ALA A 117 2.82 -3.61 -11.07
C ALA A 117 3.49 -4.17 -12.31
N CYS A 118 4.82 -4.06 -12.41
CA CYS A 118 5.61 -4.65 -13.49
C CYS A 118 5.49 -6.18 -13.57
N LEU A 119 5.28 -6.85 -12.43
CA LEU A 119 5.02 -8.28 -12.40
C LEU A 119 3.60 -8.62 -12.89
N VAL A 120 2.63 -7.73 -12.71
CA VAL A 120 1.23 -8.03 -13.06
C VAL A 120 0.90 -7.66 -14.50
N GLY A 121 1.40 -6.54 -15.00
CA GLY A 121 1.06 -6.02 -16.32
C GLY A 121 1.64 -4.64 -16.57
N ASP A 122 0.88 -3.78 -17.26
CA ASP A 122 1.28 -2.39 -17.53
C ASP A 122 1.14 -1.52 -16.26
N PRO A 123 2.25 -1.02 -15.68
CA PRO A 123 2.18 -0.20 -14.48
C PRO A 123 1.42 1.11 -14.67
N ARG A 124 1.44 1.69 -15.87
CA ARG A 124 0.81 2.99 -16.12
C ARG A 124 -0.70 2.93 -15.92
N LEU A 125 -1.36 1.92 -16.48
CA LEU A 125 -2.81 1.73 -16.32
C LEU A 125 -3.21 1.53 -14.85
N ILE A 126 -2.41 0.78 -14.09
CA ILE A 126 -2.66 0.49 -12.67
C ILE A 126 -2.50 1.77 -11.83
N PHE A 127 -1.45 2.55 -12.12
CA PHE A 127 -1.14 3.79 -11.43
C PHE A 127 -2.17 4.89 -11.71
N GLU A 128 -2.55 5.06 -12.97
CA GLU A 128 -3.60 6.02 -13.37
C GLU A 128 -4.93 5.71 -12.68
N ALA A 129 -5.32 4.43 -12.60
CA ALA A 129 -6.50 4.02 -11.84
C ALA A 129 -6.36 4.32 -10.33
N GLY A 130 -5.19 4.08 -9.75
CA GLY A 130 -4.95 4.31 -8.32
C GLY A 130 -5.04 5.78 -7.88
N VAL A 131 -4.78 6.73 -8.79
CA VAL A 131 -4.78 8.18 -8.48
C VAL A 131 -5.99 8.93 -9.05
N GLU A 132 -6.94 8.24 -9.68
CA GLU A 132 -8.09 8.86 -10.36
C GLU A 132 -8.90 9.82 -9.46
N HIS A 133 -9.01 9.49 -8.18
CA HIS A 133 -9.79 10.26 -7.20
C HIS A 133 -9.03 11.44 -6.56
N VAL A 134 -7.73 11.59 -6.85
CA VAL A 134 -6.83 12.54 -6.19
C VAL A 134 -6.97 13.92 -6.82
N GLY A 135 -7.41 14.89 -6.02
CA GLY A 135 -7.50 16.30 -6.43
C GLY A 135 -6.21 17.09 -6.23
N ASP A 136 -5.31 16.64 -5.34
CA ASP A 136 -4.00 17.26 -5.14
C ASP A 136 -3.02 16.86 -6.26
N GLU A 137 -2.83 17.76 -7.23
CA GLU A 137 -1.90 17.60 -8.36
C GLU A 137 -0.46 17.31 -7.93
N ARG A 138 -0.07 17.73 -6.73
CA ARG A 138 1.25 17.43 -6.19
C ARG A 138 1.39 15.95 -5.84
N VAL A 139 0.42 15.37 -5.12
CA VAL A 139 0.42 13.93 -4.78
C VAL A 139 0.38 13.12 -6.07
N ARG A 140 -0.52 13.49 -6.98
CA ARG A 140 -0.64 12.86 -8.29
C ARG A 140 0.67 12.91 -9.08
N GLY A 141 1.32 14.08 -9.12
CA GLY A 141 2.59 14.29 -9.82
C GLY A 141 3.74 13.47 -9.24
N VAL A 142 3.80 13.30 -7.92
CA VAL A 142 4.82 12.47 -7.25
C VAL A 142 4.64 10.99 -7.61
N ILE A 143 3.41 10.48 -7.57
CA ILE A 143 3.11 9.07 -7.84
C ILE A 143 3.28 8.76 -9.34
N LEU A 144 2.65 9.54 -10.23
CA LEU A 144 2.74 9.30 -11.67
C LEU A 144 4.12 9.63 -12.22
N GLY A 145 4.79 10.67 -11.70
CA GLY A 145 6.14 11.04 -12.12
C GLY A 145 7.20 9.97 -11.82
N PHE A 146 6.91 9.00 -10.94
CA PHE A 146 7.78 7.84 -10.75
C PHE A 146 7.88 6.97 -12.01
N LEU A 147 6.79 6.86 -12.80
CA LEU A 147 6.74 6.06 -14.03
C LEU A 147 7.68 6.61 -15.12
N ASP A 148 8.03 7.89 -15.05
CA ASP A 148 8.86 8.57 -16.04
C ASP A 148 10.34 8.67 -15.62
N ARG A 149 10.69 8.11 -14.45
CA ARG A 149 12.07 8.07 -13.97
C ARG A 149 12.94 7.15 -14.82
N GLY A 150 14.24 7.43 -14.84
CA GLY A 150 15.21 6.55 -15.51
C GLY A 150 15.20 5.13 -14.90
N PRO A 151 15.52 4.08 -15.67
CA PRO A 151 15.44 2.69 -15.19
C PRO A 151 16.23 2.42 -13.91
N ARG A 152 17.33 3.16 -13.67
CA ARG A 152 18.14 3.05 -12.44
C ARG A 152 17.37 3.50 -11.19
N ASP A 153 16.56 4.55 -11.32
CA ASP A 153 15.86 5.24 -10.23
C ASP A 153 14.46 4.68 -9.96
N GLN A 154 13.99 3.78 -10.83
CA GLN A 154 12.77 2.99 -10.65
C GLN A 154 12.99 1.68 -9.88
N ARG A 155 14.25 1.30 -9.64
CA ARG A 155 14.59 0.05 -8.96
C ARG A 155 14.30 0.15 -7.47
N LEU A 156 13.88 -0.96 -6.87
CA LEU A 156 13.65 -1.09 -5.43
C LEU A 156 14.86 -0.64 -4.60
N GLU A 157 16.06 -1.03 -5.04
CA GLU A 157 17.30 -0.79 -4.30
C GLU A 157 17.66 0.69 -4.27
N ALA A 158 17.20 1.48 -5.26
CA ALA A 158 17.37 2.93 -5.24
C ALA A 158 16.57 3.59 -4.09
N MET A 159 15.55 2.89 -3.59
CA MET A 159 14.72 3.30 -2.44
C MET A 159 15.00 2.48 -1.18
N GLY A 160 16.07 1.69 -1.15
CA GLY A 160 16.46 0.86 0.00
C GLY A 160 15.63 -0.42 0.18
N TRP A 161 14.77 -0.75 -0.78
CA TRP A 161 13.99 -1.98 -0.79
C TRP A 161 14.70 -3.10 -1.56
N GLU A 162 14.31 -4.32 -1.23
CA GLU A 162 14.73 -5.53 -1.92
C GLU A 162 13.55 -6.51 -2.01
N ALA A 163 13.40 -7.14 -3.17
CA ALA A 163 12.48 -8.25 -3.36
C ALA A 163 13.20 -9.57 -3.04
N ILE A 164 12.61 -10.39 -2.18
CA ILE A 164 13.11 -11.73 -1.84
C ILE A 164 11.99 -12.77 -1.95
N GLU A 165 12.37 -14.03 -2.16
CA GLU A 165 11.42 -15.14 -2.16
C GLU A 165 11.26 -15.70 -0.74
N GLY A 166 10.02 -15.82 -0.28
CA GLY A 166 9.70 -16.47 1.00
C GLY A 166 8.78 -17.68 0.84
N PRO A 167 8.46 -18.39 1.93
CA PRO A 167 7.60 -19.59 1.88
C PRO A 167 6.19 -19.35 1.33
N SER A 168 5.76 -18.08 1.28
CA SER A 168 4.43 -17.67 0.78
C SER A 168 4.52 -16.80 -0.48
N GLY A 169 5.66 -16.82 -1.18
CA GLY A 169 5.91 -16.01 -2.37
C GLY A 169 6.76 -14.77 -2.10
N LEU A 170 6.63 -13.78 -2.98
CA LEU A 170 7.34 -12.49 -2.93
C LEU A 170 7.21 -11.80 -1.56
N ILE A 171 8.33 -11.38 -0.99
CA ILE A 171 8.45 -10.56 0.23
C ILE A 171 9.29 -9.33 -0.10
N TYR A 172 8.94 -8.18 0.47
CA TYR A 172 9.78 -6.99 0.44
C TYR A 172 10.59 -6.84 1.72
N ARG A 173 11.84 -6.43 1.60
CA ARG A 173 12.77 -6.20 2.71
C ARG A 173 13.32 -4.79 2.65
N PHE A 174 13.31 -4.08 3.78
CA PHE A 174 13.93 -2.76 3.93
C PHE A 174 15.05 -2.84 4.96
N CYS A 175 16.27 -2.42 4.60
CA CYS A 175 17.43 -2.42 5.51
C CYS A 175 17.55 -3.72 6.35
N TYR A 176 17.55 -4.88 5.68
CA TYR A 176 17.61 -6.22 6.30
C TYR A 176 16.38 -6.69 7.09
N ASN A 177 15.32 -5.90 7.19
CA ASN A 177 14.08 -6.27 7.87
C ASN A 177 13.01 -6.71 6.84
N PRO A 178 12.72 -8.02 6.72
CA PRO A 178 11.69 -8.51 5.81
C PRO A 178 10.29 -8.15 6.32
N PHE A 179 9.37 -7.98 5.38
CA PHE A 179 7.98 -7.65 5.65
C PHE A 179 7.01 -8.72 5.13
N PRO A 180 6.19 -9.39 5.98
CA PRO A 180 6.16 -9.33 7.45
C PRO A 180 7.29 -10.16 8.08
N LYS A 181 7.79 -9.72 9.24
CA LYS A 181 8.95 -10.34 9.95
C LYS A 181 8.77 -11.84 10.20
N ALA A 182 7.56 -12.28 10.51
CA ALA A 182 7.26 -13.67 10.87
C ALA A 182 7.44 -14.69 9.72
N THR A 183 7.64 -14.23 8.48
CA THR A 183 7.69 -15.12 7.31
C THR A 183 9.10 -15.48 6.83
N TYR A 184 10.14 -14.93 7.46
CA TYR A 184 11.52 -15.17 7.04
C TYR A 184 12.34 -15.89 8.12
N ASN A 185 12.67 -17.16 7.87
CA ASN A 185 13.75 -17.85 8.56
C ASN A 185 15.03 -17.62 7.73
N PRO A 186 15.99 -16.80 8.18
CA PRO A 186 17.26 -16.69 7.48
C PRO A 186 17.90 -18.09 7.41
N PRO A 187 18.54 -18.47 6.29
CA PRO A 187 19.39 -19.64 6.30
C PRO A 187 20.42 -19.45 7.43
N LEU A 188 20.51 -20.44 8.33
CA LEU A 188 21.54 -20.48 9.35
C LEU A 188 22.86 -20.27 8.64
N LEU A 189 23.50 -19.12 8.86
CA LEU A 189 24.86 -18.90 8.39
C LEU A 189 25.70 -19.98 9.06
N ALA A 190 26.13 -20.96 8.27
CA ALA A 190 27.11 -21.94 8.73
C ALA A 190 28.39 -21.17 9.04
N HIS A 191 28.65 -20.98 10.33
CA HIS A 191 29.91 -20.47 10.87
C HIS A 191 30.99 -21.54 10.82
#